data_AF-A0A522PGG9-F1
#
_entry.id   AF-A0A522PGG9-F1
#
_cell.length_a   1.000
_cell.length_b   1.000
_cell.length_c   1.000
_cell.angle_alpha   90.00
_cell.angle_beta   90.00
_cell.angle_gamma   90.00
#
_symmetry.space_group_name_H-M   'P 1'
#
loop_
_entity.id
_entity.type
_entity.pdbx_description
1 polymer ?
#
loop_
_entity_poly.entity_id
_entity_poly.type
_entity_poly.pdbx_seq_one_letter_code
_entity_poly.pdbx_strand_id
1 'polypeptide(L)'
;MGAHGARRRGSARCRAARQPGSHPCRRSRLLRQESPLGAQKSAMGVSMAHTYFDDYGAYHRDPRNRLCHEIGIPLIVWSLFALLELVRIGPTDLAAIVAILVVAFYVRLSATLSLAALIAFAALYVVGAHTPWPLALIAFAAGWVFQLVGHAFEGRKPAFTTNLVHLLVGPLWILYLTFGGALP
;
A
#
# COMPACT_ATOMS: atom_id res chain seq x y z
N MET A 1 -25.06 73.08 4.81
CA MET A 1 -25.13 72.94 6.28
C MET A 1 -24.10 71.89 6.66
N GLY A 2 -22.85 72.15 7.07
CA GLY A 2 -22.35 73.14 8.06
C GLY A 2 -22.91 72.80 9.44
N ALA A 3 -22.18 72.51 10.52
CA ALA A 3 -20.75 72.45 10.84
C ALA A 3 -20.60 71.88 12.27
N HIS A 4 -19.35 71.67 12.72
CA HIS A 4 -18.86 71.57 14.12
C HIS A 4 -19.06 70.23 14.86
N GLY A 5 -18.10 69.69 15.61
CA GLY A 5 -16.76 70.10 16.06
C GLY A 5 -16.35 69.09 17.15
N ALA A 6 -15.26 68.34 17.02
CA ALA A 6 -13.89 68.67 17.44
C ALA A 6 -13.57 68.37 18.93
N ARG A 7 -12.40 67.72 19.11
CA ARG A 7 -11.45 67.80 20.27
C ARG A 7 -11.80 66.92 21.50
N ARG A 8 -10.85 66.30 22.23
CA ARG A 8 -9.39 66.44 22.36
C ARG A 8 -8.74 65.18 22.97
N ARG A 9 -7.46 65.02 22.61
CA ARG A 9 -6.41 64.16 23.16
C ARG A 9 -6.23 64.29 24.69
N GLY A 10 -5.79 63.20 25.32
CA GLY A 10 -5.20 63.21 26.66
C GLY A 10 -4.23 62.03 26.85
N SER A 11 -2.95 62.28 26.60
CA SER A 11 -1.83 61.39 26.89
C SER A 11 -1.27 61.67 28.30
N ALA A 12 -1.09 60.65 29.13
CA ALA A 12 -0.13 60.61 30.25
C ALA A 12 -0.26 59.25 30.94
N ARG A 13 0.75 58.58 31.49
CA ARG A 13 2.21 58.73 31.56
C ARG A 13 2.69 57.39 32.14
N CYS A 14 3.75 56.81 31.60
CA CYS A 14 4.50 55.75 32.29
C CYS A 14 5.04 56.29 33.63
N ARG A 15 4.78 55.58 34.72
CA ARG A 15 5.62 55.64 35.93
C ARG A 15 5.98 54.21 36.34
N ALA A 16 7.26 53.91 36.21
CA ALA A 16 7.90 52.76 36.78
C ALA A 16 7.95 52.91 38.32
N ALA A 17 7.53 51.88 39.04
CA ALA A 17 7.84 51.67 40.45
C ALA A 17 8.41 50.26 40.61
N ARG A 18 9.51 50.19 41.36
CA ARG A 18 10.44 49.07 41.54
C ARG A 18 9.80 47.90 42.33
N GLN A 19 10.20 46.66 42.00
CA GLN A 19 9.96 45.46 42.81
C GLN A 19 11.02 45.32 43.94
N PRO A 20 10.90 44.39 44.92
CA PRO A 20 11.12 42.95 44.70
C PRO A 20 10.22 42.00 45.52
N GLY A 21 9.75 40.92 44.90
CA GLY A 21 9.02 39.87 45.62
C GLY A 21 8.90 38.57 44.84
N SER A 22 9.75 37.60 45.22
CA SER A 22 9.62 36.15 45.07
C SER A 22 9.53 35.52 43.66
N HIS A 23 10.69 34.99 43.27
CA HIS A 23 10.95 33.70 42.60
C HIS A 23 10.40 33.41 41.18
N PRO A 24 11.30 33.27 40.19
CA PRO A 24 10.94 32.83 38.85
C PRO A 24 10.91 31.29 38.76
N CYS A 25 9.74 30.66 38.60
CA CYS A 25 9.69 29.32 38.02
C CYS A 25 9.75 29.43 36.49
N ARG A 26 10.89 29.92 35.99
CA ARG A 26 11.22 29.94 34.56
C ARG A 26 11.92 28.63 34.25
N ARG A 27 11.18 27.53 34.19
CA ARG A 27 11.70 26.30 33.58
C ARG A 27 11.79 26.59 32.09
N SER A 28 12.99 26.99 31.69
CA SER A 28 13.44 27.04 30.31
C SER A 28 12.89 25.80 29.61
N ARG A 29 11.92 26.05 28.74
CA ARG A 29 11.61 25.23 27.58
C ARG A 29 12.92 25.17 26.80
N LEU A 30 13.81 24.29 27.25
CA LEU A 30 14.88 23.75 26.45
C LEU A 30 14.17 23.30 25.19
N LEU A 31 14.50 23.98 24.11
CA LEU A 31 14.26 23.54 22.77
C LEU A 31 14.75 22.09 22.73
N ARG A 32 13.81 21.17 22.93
CA ARG A 32 13.94 19.79 22.48
C ARG A 32 13.95 19.94 20.97
N GLN A 33 15.12 20.29 20.44
CA GLN A 33 15.47 20.00 19.06
C GLN A 33 15.33 18.49 18.96
N GLU A 34 14.14 18.05 18.57
CA GLU A 34 13.94 16.74 18.00
C GLU A 34 15.02 16.62 16.91
N SER A 35 16.00 15.75 17.15
CA SER A 35 17.09 15.53 16.21
C SER A 35 16.46 15.12 14.87
N PRO A 36 16.90 15.66 13.72
CA PRO A 36 16.37 15.26 12.40
C PRO A 36 16.55 13.76 12.14
N LEU A 37 17.43 13.09 12.89
CA LEU A 37 17.62 11.64 12.91
C LEU A 37 16.44 10.86 13.52
N GLY A 38 15.61 11.48 14.38
CA GLY A 38 14.41 10.87 14.95
C GLY A 38 13.21 10.90 13.99
N ALA A 39 13.04 12.02 13.28
CA ALA A 39 12.04 12.15 12.22
C ALA A 39 12.37 11.27 11.01
N GLN A 40 13.66 11.12 10.67
CA GLN A 40 14.10 10.27 9.57
C GLN A 40 13.94 8.77 9.89
N LYS A 41 14.13 8.33 11.14
CA LYS A 41 13.83 6.97 11.57
C LYS A 41 12.34 6.63 11.48
N SER A 42 11.45 7.62 11.62
CA SER A 42 10.01 7.44 11.45
C SER A 42 9.58 7.33 9.98
N ALA A 43 10.30 7.99 9.05
CA ALA A 43 10.06 7.85 7.62
C ALA A 43 10.61 6.54 7.04
N MET A 44 11.61 5.94 7.70
CA MET A 44 12.21 4.64 7.36
C MET A 44 11.38 3.43 7.83
N GLY A 45 10.24 3.67 8.49
CA GLY A 45 9.36 2.64 9.07
C GLY A 45 8.14 2.29 8.22
N VAL A 46 7.91 2.96 7.09
CA VAL A 46 6.90 2.55 6.11
C VAL A 46 7.55 1.53 5.20
N SER A 47 7.17 0.25 5.32
CA SER A 47 7.67 -0.78 4.41
C SER A 47 7.32 -0.36 2.97
N MET A 48 8.18 -0.71 2.00
CA MET A 48 7.84 -0.46 0.58
C MET A 48 6.53 -1.13 0.18
N ALA A 49 6.14 -2.22 0.85
CA ALA A 49 4.84 -2.86 0.65
C ALA A 49 3.68 -1.93 1.04
N HIS A 50 3.75 -1.21 2.15
CA HIS A 50 2.72 -0.25 2.55
C HIS A 50 2.48 0.84 1.49
N THR A 51 3.53 1.40 0.89
CA THR A 51 3.39 2.39 -0.19
C THR A 51 2.63 1.82 -1.39
N TYR A 52 2.98 0.60 -1.82
CA TYR A 52 2.27 -0.06 -2.92
C TYR A 52 0.82 -0.39 -2.57
N PHE A 53 0.54 -0.71 -1.31
CA PHE A 53 -0.81 -1.01 -0.81
C PHE A 53 -1.68 0.24 -0.75
N ASP A 54 -1.14 1.37 -0.29
CA ASP A 54 -1.84 2.66 -0.26
C ASP A 54 -2.20 3.11 -1.69
N ASP A 55 -1.25 3.01 -2.63
CA ASP A 55 -1.46 3.32 -4.03
C ASP A 55 -2.51 2.39 -4.67
N TYR A 56 -2.43 1.09 -4.38
CA TYR A 56 -3.38 0.09 -4.89
C TYR A 56 -4.79 0.33 -4.34
N GLY A 57 -4.93 0.59 -3.04
CA GLY A 57 -6.21 0.91 -2.40
C GLY A 57 -6.80 2.23 -2.88
N ALA A 58 -5.98 3.22 -3.20
CA ALA A 58 -6.43 4.48 -3.79
C ALA A 58 -7.01 4.31 -5.21
N TYR A 59 -6.53 3.31 -5.95
CA TYR A 59 -7.01 2.97 -7.29
C TYR A 59 -8.34 2.19 -7.31
N HIS A 60 -8.64 1.42 -6.26
CA HIS A 60 -9.82 0.54 -6.16
C HIS A 60 -10.75 0.99 -5.03
N ARG A 61 -11.51 2.07 -5.25
CA ARG A 61 -12.40 2.63 -4.24
C ARG A 61 -13.81 2.05 -4.29
N ASP A 62 -14.26 1.60 -5.46
CA ASP A 62 -15.58 0.98 -5.61
C ASP A 62 -15.57 -0.43 -4.99
N PRO A 63 -16.50 -0.74 -4.06
CA PRO A 63 -16.55 -2.06 -3.42
C PRO A 63 -16.81 -3.20 -4.40
N ARG A 64 -17.50 -2.96 -5.51
CA ARG A 64 -17.75 -3.97 -6.56
C ARG A 64 -16.47 -4.26 -7.34
N ASN A 65 -15.67 -3.22 -7.60
CA ASN A 65 -14.36 -3.37 -8.22
C ASN A 65 -13.43 -4.20 -7.33
N ARG A 66 -13.34 -3.85 -6.04
CA ARG A 66 -12.57 -4.62 -5.05
C ARG A 66 -13.01 -6.09 -5.00
N LEU A 67 -14.30 -6.36 -4.90
CA LEU A 67 -14.81 -7.74 -4.87
C LEU A 67 -14.44 -8.52 -6.15
N CYS A 68 -14.57 -7.90 -7.32
CA CYS A 68 -14.18 -8.52 -8.58
C CYS A 68 -12.67 -8.83 -8.60
N HIS A 69 -11.83 -7.94 -8.08
CA HIS A 69 -10.39 -8.16 -7.98
C HIS A 69 -10.05 -9.26 -6.96
N GLU A 70 -10.70 -9.27 -5.80
CA GLU A 70 -10.52 -10.27 -4.75
C GLU A 70 -10.89 -11.69 -5.20
N ILE A 71 -11.82 -11.83 -6.14
CA ILE A 71 -12.17 -13.11 -6.76
C ILE A 71 -11.26 -13.40 -7.97
N GLY A 72 -11.05 -12.40 -8.83
CA GLY A 72 -10.34 -12.55 -10.09
C GLY A 72 -8.85 -12.82 -9.92
N ILE A 73 -8.18 -12.18 -8.95
CA ILE A 73 -6.73 -12.34 -8.73
C ILE A 73 -6.42 -13.80 -8.33
N PRO A 74 -7.06 -14.41 -7.31
CA PRO A 74 -6.84 -15.81 -6.97
C PRO A 74 -7.07 -16.75 -8.14
N LEU A 75 -8.14 -16.56 -8.93
CA LEU A 75 -8.42 -17.38 -10.12
C LEU A 75 -7.30 -17.29 -11.16
N ILE A 76 -6.83 -16.08 -11.46
CA ILE A 76 -5.72 -15.86 -12.40
C ILE A 76 -4.42 -16.50 -11.87
N VAL A 77 -4.07 -16.28 -10.61
CA VAL A 77 -2.81 -16.79 -10.06
C VAL A 77 -2.83 -18.32 -10.02
N TRP A 78 -3.90 -18.94 -9.53
CA TRP A 78 -4.04 -20.40 -9.52
C TRP A 78 -3.97 -21.00 -10.94
N SER A 79 -4.72 -20.46 -11.88
CA SER A 79 -4.70 -20.95 -13.27
C SER A 79 -3.35 -20.74 -13.96
N LEU A 80 -2.61 -19.67 -13.63
CA LEU A 80 -1.26 -19.45 -14.15
C LEU A 80 -0.28 -20.54 -13.71
N PHE A 81 -0.33 -21.01 -12.46
CA PHE A 81 0.50 -22.14 -12.02
C PHE A 81 0.24 -23.37 -12.90
N ALA A 82 -1.02 -23.78 -13.03
CA ALA A 82 -1.41 -24.92 -13.85
C ALA A 82 -1.02 -24.78 -15.33
N LEU A 83 -1.16 -23.60 -15.92
CA LEU A 83 -0.84 -23.37 -17.34
C LEU A 83 0.67 -23.26 -17.59
N LEU A 84 1.43 -22.61 -16.71
CA LEU A 84 2.86 -22.43 -16.87
C LEU A 84 3.64 -23.72 -16.61
N GLU A 85 3.12 -24.63 -15.77
CA GLU A 85 3.71 -25.95 -15.55
C GLU A 85 3.78 -26.81 -16.84
N LEU A 86 2.88 -26.56 -17.80
CA LEU A 86 2.89 -27.22 -19.11
C LEU A 86 4.15 -26.90 -19.93
N VAL A 87 4.83 -25.80 -19.61
CA VAL A 87 6.02 -25.33 -20.34
C VAL A 87 7.27 -25.79 -19.60
N ARG A 88 7.83 -26.93 -20.03
CA ARG A 88 9.05 -27.50 -19.45
C ARG A 88 10.31 -26.77 -19.94
N ILE A 89 11.23 -26.49 -19.03
CA ILE A 89 12.56 -25.91 -19.27
C ILE A 89 13.61 -26.81 -18.60
N GLY A 90 14.10 -27.81 -19.35
CA GLY A 90 15.02 -28.82 -18.82
C GLY A 90 14.37 -29.65 -17.69
N PRO A 91 14.98 -29.75 -16.49
CA PRO A 91 14.43 -30.52 -15.38
C PRO A 91 13.28 -29.82 -14.63
N THR A 92 13.06 -28.53 -14.90
CA THR A 92 12.01 -27.71 -14.25
C THR A 92 10.97 -27.26 -15.27
N ASP A 93 9.94 -26.55 -14.82
CA ASP A 93 8.98 -25.82 -15.67
C ASP A 93 9.02 -24.31 -15.44
N LEU A 94 8.29 -23.61 -16.30
CA LEU A 94 8.18 -22.16 -16.30
C LEU A 94 7.44 -21.64 -15.06
N ALA A 95 6.50 -22.39 -14.47
CA ALA A 95 5.80 -21.96 -13.26
C ALA A 95 6.76 -21.81 -12.09
N ALA A 96 7.62 -22.82 -11.85
CA ALA A 96 8.63 -22.77 -10.81
C ALA A 96 9.59 -21.59 -11.00
N ILE A 97 10.07 -21.37 -12.24
CA ILE A 97 10.98 -20.26 -12.56
C ILE A 97 10.31 -18.91 -12.27
N VAL A 98 9.08 -18.70 -12.75
CA VAL A 98 8.34 -17.45 -12.53
C VAL A 98 8.05 -17.24 -11.05
N ALA A 99 7.62 -18.27 -10.33
CA ALA A 99 7.36 -18.20 -8.89
C ALA A 99 8.61 -17.76 -8.10
N ILE A 100 9.78 -18.33 -8.40
CA ILE A 100 11.05 -17.95 -7.77
C ILE A 100 11.38 -16.49 -8.04
N LEU A 101 11.23 -16.02 -9.29
CA LEU A 101 11.50 -14.63 -9.65
C LEU A 101 10.57 -13.65 -8.93
N VAL A 102 9.28 -13.98 -8.82
CA VAL A 102 8.29 -13.16 -8.11
C VAL A 102 8.57 -13.14 -6.60
N VAL A 103 8.87 -14.28 -5.98
CA VAL A 103 9.25 -14.32 -4.56
C VAL A 103 10.54 -13.53 -4.33
N ALA A 104 11.54 -13.64 -5.21
CA ALA A 104 12.77 -12.83 -5.12
C ALA A 104 12.50 -11.32 -5.25
N PHE A 105 11.47 -10.92 -6.01
CA PHE A 105 10.99 -9.54 -6.02
C PHE A 105 10.36 -9.16 -4.67
N TYR A 106 9.48 -10.01 -4.10
CA TYR A 106 8.84 -9.76 -2.81
C TYR A 106 9.81 -9.67 -1.64
N VAL A 107 10.95 -10.36 -1.70
CA VAL A 107 12.02 -10.26 -0.68
C VAL A 107 12.51 -8.83 -0.52
N ARG A 108 12.48 -8.03 -1.60
CA ARG A 108 12.82 -6.60 -1.55
C ARG A 108 11.74 -5.72 -0.91
N LEU A 109 10.52 -6.23 -0.76
CA LEU A 109 9.39 -5.50 -0.20
C LEU A 109 9.20 -5.78 1.30
N SER A 110 9.11 -7.06 1.67
CA SER A 110 8.87 -7.49 3.07
C SER A 110 9.18 -8.98 3.22
N ALA A 111 10.00 -9.34 4.21
CA ALA A 111 10.37 -10.75 4.47
C ALA A 111 9.16 -11.60 4.87
N THR A 112 8.22 -11.02 5.63
CA THR A 112 7.03 -11.73 6.10
C THR A 112 6.07 -12.01 4.94
N LEU A 113 5.82 -11.02 4.08
CA LEU A 113 5.02 -11.22 2.88
C LEU A 113 5.68 -12.20 1.90
N SER A 114 7.01 -12.22 1.84
CA SER A 114 7.76 -13.17 1.01
C SER A 114 7.59 -14.61 1.48
N LEU A 115 7.62 -14.84 2.80
CA LEU A 115 7.39 -16.17 3.37
C LEU A 115 5.94 -16.62 3.12
N ALA A 116 4.96 -15.72 3.31
CA ALA A 116 3.57 -15.99 3.00
C ALA A 116 3.37 -16.34 1.51
N ALA A 117 4.00 -15.58 0.61
CA ALA A 117 3.96 -15.84 -0.82
C ALA A 117 4.63 -17.17 -1.19
N LEU A 118 5.77 -17.49 -0.59
CA LEU A 118 6.46 -18.76 -0.82
C LEU A 118 5.57 -19.96 -0.46
N ILE A 119 4.92 -19.92 0.71
CA ILE A 119 4.01 -20.99 1.16
C ILE A 119 2.81 -21.09 0.21
N ALA A 120 2.18 -19.97 -0.13
CA ALA A 120 1.04 -19.94 -1.03
C ALA A 120 1.41 -20.46 -2.44
N PHE A 121 2.55 -20.03 -2.99
CA PHE A 121 3.01 -20.44 -4.30
C PHE A 121 3.41 -21.91 -4.35
N ALA A 122 4.03 -22.44 -3.29
CA ALA A 122 4.31 -23.87 -3.18
C ALA A 122 3.02 -24.70 -3.18
N ALA A 123 1.98 -24.26 -2.45
CA ALA A 123 0.68 -24.91 -2.47
C ALA A 123 0.02 -24.84 -3.86
N LEU A 124 0.04 -23.66 -4.50
CA LEU A 124 -0.53 -23.46 -5.83
C LEU A 124 0.19 -24.28 -6.91
N TYR A 125 1.50 -24.44 -6.81
CA TYR A 125 2.29 -25.30 -7.69
C TYR A 125 1.90 -26.77 -7.55
N VAL A 126 1.72 -27.27 -6.32
CA VAL A 126 1.23 -28.65 -6.11
C VAL A 126 -0.19 -28.84 -6.65
N VAL A 127 -1.08 -27.88 -6.40
CA VAL A 127 -2.46 -27.94 -6.91
C VAL A 127 -2.50 -27.78 -8.44
N GLY A 128 -1.62 -26.95 -9.01
CA GLY A 128 -1.49 -26.71 -10.44
C GLY A 128 -1.18 -27.98 -11.21
N ALA A 129 -0.25 -28.78 -10.71
CA ALA A 129 0.12 -30.09 -11.28
C ALA A 129 -1.06 -31.07 -11.42
N HIS A 130 -2.09 -30.91 -10.59
CA HIS A 130 -3.30 -31.74 -10.60
C HIS A 130 -4.51 -31.07 -11.26
N THR A 131 -4.34 -29.86 -11.81
CA THR A 131 -5.42 -29.11 -12.45
C THR A 131 -5.44 -29.40 -13.95
N PRO A 132 -6.56 -29.92 -14.51
CA PRO A 132 -6.67 -30.09 -15.96
C PRO A 132 -6.52 -28.76 -16.70
N TRP A 133 -5.66 -28.72 -17.72
CA TRP A 133 -5.40 -27.48 -18.47
C TRP A 133 -6.65 -26.79 -19.05
N PRO A 134 -7.73 -27.50 -19.49
CA PRO A 134 -8.92 -26.81 -19.96
C PRO A 134 -9.64 -26.05 -18.84
N LEU A 135 -9.67 -26.63 -17.63
CA LEU A 135 -10.23 -25.98 -16.45
C LEU A 135 -9.40 -24.75 -16.08
N ALA A 136 -8.07 -24.88 -16.10
CA ALA A 136 -7.16 -23.76 -15.84
C ALA A 136 -7.39 -22.62 -16.85
N LEU A 137 -7.53 -22.94 -18.14
CA LEU A 137 -7.79 -21.94 -19.18
C LEU A 137 -9.14 -21.22 -18.98
N ILE A 138 -10.19 -21.94 -18.61
CA ILE A 138 -11.51 -21.36 -18.29
C ILE A 138 -11.40 -20.46 -17.06
N ALA A 139 -10.73 -20.91 -16.01
CA ALA A 139 -10.52 -20.14 -14.78
C ALA A 139 -9.70 -18.87 -15.05
N PHE A 140 -8.67 -18.95 -15.89
CA PHE A 140 -7.87 -17.80 -16.31
C PHE A 140 -8.73 -16.76 -17.04
N ALA A 141 -9.52 -17.19 -18.02
CA ALA A 141 -10.43 -16.32 -18.75
C ALA A 141 -11.49 -15.70 -17.83
N ALA A 142 -12.11 -16.50 -16.95
CA ALA A 142 -13.09 -16.02 -15.98
C ALA A 142 -12.49 -15.00 -15.01
N GLY A 143 -11.28 -15.24 -14.51
CA GLY A 143 -10.55 -14.32 -13.66
C GLY A 143 -10.32 -12.97 -14.34
N TRP A 144 -9.93 -12.96 -15.62
CA TRP A 144 -9.81 -11.73 -16.41
C TRP A 144 -11.15 -11.02 -16.63
N VAL A 145 -12.23 -11.77 -16.87
CA VAL A 145 -13.57 -11.18 -16.96
C VAL A 145 -13.91 -10.44 -15.67
N PHE A 146 -13.64 -11.03 -14.49
CA PHE A 146 -13.82 -10.33 -13.22
C PHE A 146 -12.99 -9.04 -13.14
N GLN A 147 -11.69 -9.07 -13.49
CA GLN A 147 -10.86 -7.85 -13.48
C GLN A 147 -11.47 -6.74 -14.36
N LEU A 148 -11.85 -7.09 -15.60
CA LEU A 148 -12.36 -6.12 -16.56
C LEU A 148 -13.73 -5.56 -16.14
N VAL A 149 -14.61 -6.41 -15.59
CA VAL A 149 -15.91 -5.99 -15.05
C VAL A 149 -15.74 -5.08 -13.84
N GLY A 150 -14.81 -5.39 -12.93
CA GLY A 150 -14.47 -4.54 -11.80
C GLY A 150 -14.05 -3.14 -12.25
N HIS A 151 -13.12 -3.07 -13.20
CA HIS A 151 -12.69 -1.81 -13.79
C HIS A 151 -13.79 -1.05 -14.54
N ALA A 152 -14.73 -1.76 -15.17
CA ALA A 152 -15.90 -1.14 -15.80
C ALA A 152 -16.81 -0.45 -14.77
N PHE A 153 -16.97 -1.01 -13.57
CA PHE A 153 -17.72 -0.36 -12.49
C PHE A 153 -17.04 0.90 -11.95
N GLU A 154 -15.71 0.89 -11.84
CA GLU A 154 -14.93 2.04 -11.35
C GLU A 154 -14.73 3.12 -12.45
N GLY A 155 -14.86 2.76 -13.73
CA GLY A 155 -14.63 3.65 -14.87
C GLY A 155 -13.15 4.00 -15.08
N ARG A 156 -12.24 3.25 -14.46
CA ARG A 156 -10.78 3.45 -14.54
C ARG A 156 -10.13 2.28 -15.27
N LYS A 157 -9.09 2.57 -16.05
CA LYS A 157 -8.29 1.54 -16.71
C LYS A 157 -7.49 0.71 -15.68
N PRO A 158 -7.11 -0.54 -16.01
CA PRO A 158 -6.30 -1.35 -15.11
C PRO A 158 -4.95 -0.72 -14.78
N ALA A 159 -4.58 -0.75 -13.51
CA ALA A 159 -3.35 -0.10 -13.02
C ALA A 159 -2.07 -0.68 -13.65
N PHE A 160 -2.09 -1.93 -14.11
CA PHE A 160 -0.95 -2.53 -14.81
C PHE A 160 -0.71 -1.93 -16.20
N THR A 161 -1.69 -1.22 -16.77
CA THR A 161 -1.51 -0.52 -18.07
C THR A 161 -0.59 0.70 -17.95
N THR A 162 -0.42 1.24 -16.74
CA THR A 162 0.51 2.34 -16.47
C THR A 162 1.85 1.84 -15.95
N ASN A 163 1.83 0.79 -15.11
CA ASN A 163 3.04 0.16 -14.57
C ASN A 163 2.82 -1.34 -14.35
N LEU A 164 3.56 -2.18 -15.07
CA LEU A 164 3.47 -3.65 -14.98
C LEU A 164 3.73 -4.20 -13.57
N VAL A 165 4.47 -3.48 -12.72
CA VAL A 165 4.70 -3.89 -11.32
C VAL A 165 3.39 -4.04 -10.55
N HIS A 166 2.33 -3.29 -10.90
CA HIS A 166 1.02 -3.45 -10.27
C HIS A 166 0.41 -4.84 -10.44
N LEU A 167 0.83 -5.61 -11.46
CA LEU A 167 0.44 -7.01 -11.61
C LEU A 167 1.01 -7.89 -10.49
N LEU A 168 2.18 -7.53 -9.95
CA LEU A 168 2.82 -8.23 -8.83
C LEU A 168 2.26 -7.76 -7.47
N VAL A 169 1.76 -6.53 -7.39
CA VAL A 169 1.16 -5.97 -6.16
C VAL A 169 -0.20 -6.60 -5.87
N GLY A 170 -1.00 -6.89 -6.89
CA GLY A 170 -2.33 -7.50 -6.73
C GLY A 170 -2.33 -8.80 -5.91
N PRO A 171 -1.54 -9.83 -6.28
CA PRO A 171 -1.42 -11.06 -5.50
C PRO A 171 -0.90 -10.82 -4.07
N LEU A 172 0.02 -9.87 -3.90
CA LEU A 172 0.55 -9.52 -2.58
C LEU A 172 -0.52 -8.91 -1.67
N TRP A 173 -1.40 -8.08 -2.23
CA TRP A 173 -2.56 -7.52 -1.53
C TRP A 173 -3.54 -8.62 -1.06
N ILE A 174 -3.79 -9.64 -1.90
CA ILE A 174 -4.63 -10.78 -1.50
C ILE A 174 -4.02 -11.54 -0.33
N LEU A 175 -2.71 -11.76 -0.33
CA LEU A 175 -2.02 -12.37 0.81
C LEU A 175 -2.19 -11.51 2.07
N TYR A 176 -1.94 -10.20 1.96
CA TYR A 176 -2.16 -9.26 3.07
C TYR A 176 -3.58 -9.37 3.65
N LEU A 177 -4.62 -9.38 2.81
CA LEU A 177 -6.01 -9.56 3.25
C LEU A 177 -6.27 -10.92 3.90
N THR A 178 -5.69 -11.99 3.36
CA THR A 178 -5.86 -13.38 3.87
C THR A 178 -5.33 -13.51 5.30
N PHE A 179 -4.27 -12.78 5.63
CA PHE A 179 -3.70 -12.72 6.98
C PHE A 179 -4.28 -11.58 7.83
N GLY A 180 -5.50 -11.12 7.51
CA GLY A 180 -6.24 -10.14 8.31
C GLY A 180 -5.62 -8.75 8.32
N GLY A 181 -4.82 -8.42 7.32
CA GLY A 181 -4.09 -7.15 7.25
C GLY A 181 -2.98 -7.00 8.30
N ALA A 182 -2.57 -8.10 8.93
CA ALA A 182 -1.55 -8.09 9.98
C ALA A 182 -0.11 -8.16 9.45
N LEU A 183 0.08 -8.33 8.13
CA LEU A 183 1.40 -8.41 7.52
C LEU A 183 1.95 -7.00 7.20
N PRO A 184 3.20 -6.69 7.60
CA PRO A 184 3.85 -5.39 7.40
C PRO A 184 4.42 -5.21 5.98
#